data_AF-A0AA97JZY4-F1
#
_entry.id   AF-A0AA97JZY4-F1
#
_cell.length_a   1.000
_cell.length_b   1.000
_cell.length_c   1.000
_cell.angle_alpha   90.00
_cell.angle_beta   90.00
_cell.angle_gamma   90.00
#
_symmetry.space_group_name_H-M   'P 1'
#
loop_
_entity.id
_entity.type
_entity.pdbx_description
1 polymer ?
#
loop_
_entity_poly.entity_id
_entity_poly.type
_entity_poly.pdbx_seq_one_letter_code
_entity_poly.pdbx_strand_id
1 'polypeptide(L)'
;MASPAAQPPTKKGRRMQKYREEWEKEFGWLCKVEGNALKARCSACNRDFSISHGGVCDVKQHAAGGGHMRSIRMQHQKRAAAVSPEAEQALCSSVSLLEIKVEKTDEVMAEDGPGNSTKMFQFSAEPTLEHIRSLHSAFSTERGWGKYHQPRNLLLALVGEVGEVAELFQWRTEVPEGLPGWTASEREALSDELSDVLIYLVALADKCHVDLPSAALRKIQKNHLKYPAEKVYGSSKKYTEYQ
;
A
#
# COMPACT_ATOMS: atom_id res chain seq x y z
N MET A 1 10.94 46.29 -58.22
CA MET A 1 11.65 46.31 -56.92
C MET A 1 11.02 45.25 -56.04
N ALA A 2 11.69 44.12 -55.83
CA ALA A 2 11.23 43.06 -54.94
C ALA A 2 12.07 43.12 -53.66
N SER A 3 11.43 43.41 -52.53
CA SER A 3 12.09 43.43 -51.22
C SER A 3 12.61 42.02 -50.88
N PRO A 4 13.83 41.88 -50.32
CA PRO A 4 14.32 40.59 -49.89
C PRO A 4 13.52 40.09 -48.68
N ALA A 5 13.05 38.84 -48.77
CA ALA A 5 12.34 38.16 -47.71
C ALA A 5 13.22 38.05 -46.46
N ALA A 6 12.69 38.47 -45.31
CA ALA A 6 13.36 38.37 -44.03
C ALA A 6 13.58 36.90 -43.65
N GLN A 7 14.83 36.54 -43.30
CA GLN A 7 15.17 35.21 -42.82
C GLN A 7 14.53 34.96 -41.44
N PRO A 8 13.97 33.76 -41.19
CA PRO A 8 13.37 33.42 -39.91
C PRO A 8 14.44 33.42 -38.79
N PRO A 9 14.07 33.86 -37.57
CA PRO A 9 15.02 33.93 -36.46
C PRO A 9 15.57 32.53 -36.13
N THR A 10 16.89 32.42 -36.06
CA THR A 10 17.58 31.20 -35.64
C THR A 10 17.18 30.88 -34.19
N LYS A 11 16.65 29.67 -33.96
CA LYS A 11 16.28 29.22 -32.61
C LYS A 11 17.52 29.21 -31.72
N LYS A 12 17.62 30.15 -30.77
CA LYS A 12 18.65 30.12 -29.73
C LYS A 12 18.56 28.77 -29.00
N GLY A 13 19.64 27.98 -29.04
CA GLY A 13 19.70 26.69 -28.34
C GLY A 13 19.40 26.86 -26.85
N ARG A 14 18.49 26.04 -26.30
CA ARG A 14 18.19 26.08 -24.86
C ARG A 14 19.44 25.68 -24.08
N ARG A 15 19.84 26.53 -23.14
CA ARG A 15 20.96 26.25 -22.23
C ARG A 15 20.62 25.05 -21.35
N MET A 16 21.44 24.00 -21.44
CA MET A 16 21.26 22.78 -20.65
C MET A 16 21.37 23.09 -19.14
N GLN A 17 20.46 22.50 -18.36
CA GLN A 17 20.44 22.62 -16.90
C GLN A 17 21.42 21.62 -16.27
N LYS A 18 22.01 22.01 -15.14
CA LYS A 18 22.94 21.18 -14.36
C LYS A 18 22.35 20.88 -12.98
N TYR A 19 22.77 19.78 -12.39
CA TYR A 19 22.43 19.37 -11.03
C TYR A 19 22.78 20.48 -10.04
N ARG A 20 21.90 20.70 -9.06
CA ARG A 20 22.12 21.66 -7.99
C ARG A 20 21.95 20.99 -6.64
N GLU A 21 22.92 21.19 -5.76
CA GLU A 21 22.96 20.57 -4.42
C GLU A 21 21.80 21.05 -3.54
N GLU A 22 21.24 22.23 -3.82
CA GLU A 22 20.03 22.74 -3.15
C GLU A 22 18.81 21.82 -3.33
N TRP A 23 18.75 21.03 -4.40
CA TRP A 23 17.64 20.10 -4.65
C TRP A 23 17.64 18.91 -3.68
N GLU A 24 18.76 18.55 -3.07
CA GLU A 24 18.84 17.44 -2.11
C GLU A 24 18.06 17.75 -0.82
N LYS A 25 17.94 19.04 -0.48
CA LYS A 25 17.15 19.49 0.66
C LYS A 25 15.64 19.43 0.39
N GLU A 26 15.22 19.65 -0.85
CA GLU A 26 13.82 19.59 -1.27
C GLU A 26 13.39 18.16 -1.60
N PHE A 27 14.30 17.37 -2.18
CA PHE A 27 14.07 16.01 -2.64
C PHE A 27 15.07 15.06 -1.93
N GLY A 28 14.72 14.61 -0.72
CA GLY A 28 15.59 13.71 0.07
C GLY A 28 15.89 12.33 -0.54
N TRP A 29 15.33 12.04 -1.71
CA TRP A 29 15.58 10.83 -2.51
C TRP A 29 16.49 11.10 -3.73
N LEU A 30 16.88 12.35 -3.97
CA LEU A 30 17.68 12.75 -5.11
C LEU A 30 19.17 12.72 -4.75
N CYS A 31 19.99 12.15 -5.61
CA CYS A 31 21.43 12.08 -5.44
C CYS A 31 22.16 12.58 -6.69
N LYS A 32 23.32 13.19 -6.48
CA LYS A 32 24.23 13.61 -7.55
C LYS A 32 24.85 12.39 -8.25
N VAL A 33 24.99 12.46 -9.58
CA VAL A 33 25.76 11.49 -10.35
C VAL A 33 27.18 12.02 -10.55
N GLU A 34 28.15 11.34 -9.95
CA GLU A 34 29.56 11.72 -10.10
C GLU A 34 29.98 11.66 -11.58
N GLY A 35 30.74 12.67 -12.02
CA GLY A 35 31.18 12.78 -13.41
C GLY A 35 30.11 13.21 -14.42
N ASN A 36 28.83 13.36 -14.04
CA ASN A 36 27.78 13.81 -14.95
C ASN A 36 26.78 14.79 -14.32
N ALA A 37 27.07 16.09 -14.45
CA ALA A 37 26.22 17.15 -13.92
C ALA A 37 24.86 17.31 -14.66
N LEU A 38 24.62 16.60 -15.76
CA LEU A 38 23.36 16.65 -16.51
C LEU A 38 22.38 15.53 -16.13
N LYS A 39 22.77 14.68 -15.17
CA LYS A 39 21.97 13.58 -14.65
C LYS A 39 21.81 13.69 -13.14
N ALA A 40 20.73 13.09 -12.65
CA ALA A 40 20.50 12.85 -11.24
C ALA A 40 20.17 11.36 -11.04
N ARG A 41 20.46 10.85 -9.84
CA ARG A 41 20.11 9.49 -9.42
C ARG A 41 18.96 9.57 -8.44
N CYS A 42 17.97 8.69 -8.61
CA CYS A 42 16.92 8.51 -7.62
C CYS A 42 17.27 7.33 -6.72
N SER A 43 17.37 7.54 -5.41
CA SER A 43 17.64 6.48 -4.43
C SER A 43 16.45 5.54 -4.21
N ALA A 44 15.22 6.02 -4.46
CA ALA A 44 14.00 5.22 -4.31
C ALA A 44 13.86 4.14 -5.40
N CYS A 45 14.23 4.46 -6.65
CA CYS A 45 14.13 3.53 -7.77
C CYS A 45 15.49 3.11 -8.35
N ASN A 46 16.60 3.51 -7.70
CA ASN A 46 18.00 3.26 -8.06
C ASN A 46 18.31 3.44 -9.57
N ARG A 47 17.81 4.52 -10.19
CA ARG A 47 18.04 4.84 -11.60
C ARG A 47 18.56 6.25 -11.81
N ASP A 48 19.42 6.39 -12.80
CA ASP A 48 19.89 7.68 -13.30
C ASP A 48 18.94 8.21 -14.36
N PHE A 49 18.60 9.50 -14.30
CA PHE A 49 17.75 10.16 -15.26
C PHE A 49 18.32 11.53 -15.65
N SER A 50 17.93 12.01 -16.84
CA SER A 50 18.41 13.28 -17.37
C SER A 50 17.64 14.46 -16.76
N ILE A 51 18.37 15.49 -16.38
CA ILE A 51 17.84 16.78 -15.89
C ILE A 51 18.18 17.94 -16.83
N SER A 52 18.80 17.64 -17.98
CA SER A 52 19.42 18.64 -18.86
C SER A 52 18.45 19.60 -19.55
N HIS A 53 17.16 19.26 -19.68
CA HIS A 53 16.21 20.02 -20.48
C HIS A 53 15.22 20.82 -19.64
N GLY A 54 14.78 20.27 -18.51
CA GLY A 54 13.79 20.85 -17.61
C GLY A 54 14.30 21.07 -16.18
N GLY A 55 15.49 20.58 -15.81
CA GLY A 55 16.06 20.77 -14.47
C GLY A 55 15.14 20.20 -13.38
N VAL A 56 14.67 21.05 -12.47
CA VAL A 56 13.72 20.67 -11.41
C VAL A 56 12.42 20.08 -11.97
N CYS A 57 11.95 20.54 -13.14
CA CYS A 57 10.76 19.95 -13.77
C CYS A 57 10.98 18.49 -14.15
N ASP A 58 12.19 18.14 -14.62
CA ASP A 58 12.55 16.75 -14.94
C ASP A 58 12.60 15.90 -13.66
N VAL A 59 13.04 16.48 -12.54
CA VAL A 59 13.03 15.83 -11.21
C VAL A 59 11.60 15.52 -10.76
N LYS A 60 10.69 16.50 -10.83
CA LYS A 60 9.27 16.31 -10.47
C LYS A 60 8.58 15.32 -11.41
N GLN A 61 8.87 15.40 -12.71
CA GLN A 61 8.30 14.49 -13.71
C GLN A 61 8.83 13.06 -13.56
N HIS A 62 10.09 12.88 -13.17
CA HIS A 62 10.63 11.57 -12.83
C HIS A 62 9.84 10.92 -11.68
N ALA A 63 9.66 11.65 -10.58
CA ALA A 63 8.94 11.15 -9.40
C ALA A 63 7.48 10.78 -9.71
N ALA A 64 6.80 11.56 -10.57
CA ALA A 64 5.43 11.27 -11.01
C ALA A 64 5.35 10.28 -12.19
N GLY A 65 6.49 9.84 -12.73
CA GLY A 65 6.55 9.09 -13.98
C GLY A 65 6.26 7.59 -13.81
N GLY A 66 5.48 7.01 -14.72
CA GLY A 66 5.17 5.57 -14.69
C GLY A 66 6.41 4.65 -14.75
N GLY A 67 7.52 5.12 -15.36
CA GLY A 67 8.79 4.39 -15.36
C GLY A 67 9.46 4.30 -13.99
N HIS A 68 9.29 5.32 -13.14
CA HIS A 68 9.78 5.36 -11.77
C HIS A 68 9.00 4.35 -10.91
N MET A 69 7.66 4.40 -10.95
CA MET A 69 6.79 3.46 -10.21
C MET A 69 7.06 1.98 -10.59
N ARG A 70 7.21 1.68 -11.89
CA ARG A 70 7.56 0.32 -12.35
C ARG A 70 8.91 -0.16 -11.80
N SER A 71 9.88 0.74 -11.67
CA SER A 71 11.22 0.42 -11.18
C SER A 71 11.22 0.13 -9.68
N ILE A 72 10.41 0.87 -8.91
CA ILE A 72 10.16 0.62 -7.49
C ILE A 72 9.49 -0.74 -7.33
N ARG A 73 8.40 -1.01 -8.07
CA ARG A 73 7.70 -2.31 -8.05
C ARG A 73 8.65 -3.48 -8.34
N MET A 74 9.48 -3.36 -9.38
CA MET A 74 10.48 -4.39 -9.71
C MET A 74 11.54 -4.58 -8.62
N GLN A 75 11.91 -3.53 -7.88
CA GLN A 75 12.86 -3.63 -6.78
C GLN A 75 12.26 -4.28 -5.54
N HIS A 76 10.99 -3.99 -5.24
CA HIS A 76 10.23 -4.68 -4.18
C HIS A 76 10.08 -6.17 -4.51
N GLN A 77 9.68 -6.51 -5.74
CA GLN A 77 9.58 -7.90 -6.21
C GLN A 77 10.92 -8.64 -6.16
N LYS A 78 12.03 -8.00 -6.58
CA LYS A 78 13.37 -8.60 -6.49
C LYS A 78 13.85 -8.77 -5.05
N ARG A 79 13.49 -7.87 -4.13
CA ARG A 79 13.82 -8.01 -2.71
C ARG A 79 13.01 -9.14 -2.07
N ALA A 80 11.73 -9.26 -2.38
CA ALA A 80 10.89 -10.38 -1.97
C ALA A 80 11.44 -11.72 -2.49
N ALA A 81 11.86 -11.78 -3.76
CA ALA A 81 12.43 -12.98 -4.35
C ALA A 81 13.88 -13.31 -3.92
N ALA A 82 14.59 -12.39 -3.25
CA ALA A 82 15.96 -12.59 -2.78
C ALA A 82 16.05 -13.06 -1.32
N VAL A 83 14.92 -13.16 -0.61
CA VAL A 83 14.86 -13.80 0.70
C VAL A 83 14.82 -15.31 0.45
N SER A 84 15.94 -16.00 0.68
CA SER A 84 15.94 -17.46 0.60
C SER A 84 15.16 -18.01 1.80
N PRO A 85 14.45 -19.15 1.65
CA PRO A 85 13.78 -19.83 2.76
C PRO A 85 14.70 -20.10 3.95
N GLU A 86 16.01 -20.26 3.71
CA GLU A 86 17.01 -20.48 4.77
C GLU A 86 17.33 -19.21 5.57
N ALA A 87 17.24 -18.02 4.96
CA ALA A 87 17.40 -16.75 5.67
C ALA A 87 16.19 -16.45 6.57
N GLU A 88 14.99 -16.86 6.15
CA GLU A 88 13.74 -16.77 6.91
C GLU A 88 13.77 -17.70 8.14
N GLN A 89 14.28 -18.92 7.98
CA GLN A 89 14.51 -19.89 9.06
C GLN A 89 15.57 -19.40 10.08
N ALA A 90 16.63 -18.73 9.61
CA ALA A 90 17.70 -18.21 10.46
C ALA A 90 17.27 -16.95 11.27
N LEU A 91 16.44 -16.07 10.70
CA LEU A 91 15.83 -14.96 11.43
C LEU A 91 14.82 -15.44 12.49
N CYS A 92 14.06 -16.50 12.20
CA CYS A 92 13.14 -17.10 13.16
C CYS A 92 13.86 -17.72 14.39
N SER A 93 15.13 -18.08 14.25
CA SER A 93 15.90 -18.79 15.29
C SER A 93 16.55 -17.86 16.35
N SER A 94 16.48 -16.54 16.15
CA SER A 94 17.16 -15.55 17.04
C SER A 94 16.21 -14.58 17.74
N VAL A 95 14.91 -14.64 17.46
CA VAL A 95 13.88 -13.89 18.21
C VAL A 95 13.48 -14.72 19.42
N SER A 96 14.13 -14.46 20.56
CA SER A 96 13.68 -14.99 21.84
C SER A 96 12.49 -14.16 22.35
N LEU A 97 11.40 -14.88 22.67
CA LEU A 97 10.18 -14.45 23.36
C LEU A 97 9.20 -13.57 22.56
N LEU A 98 8.37 -14.23 21.75
CA LEU A 98 6.91 -14.33 21.93
C LEU A 98 6.43 -15.37 20.90
N GLU A 99 6.03 -16.55 21.36
CA GLU A 99 5.54 -17.62 20.49
C GLU A 99 4.24 -17.18 19.80
N ILE A 100 4.35 -16.66 18.57
CA ILE A 100 3.21 -16.56 17.67
C ILE A 100 2.92 -17.99 17.18
N LYS A 101 2.05 -18.71 17.89
CA LYS A 101 1.42 -19.91 17.36
C LYS A 101 0.42 -19.48 16.28
N VAL A 102 0.88 -19.38 15.04
CA VAL A 102 -0.02 -19.38 13.87
C VAL A 102 -0.47 -20.83 13.70
N GLU A 103 -1.59 -21.20 14.31
CA GLU A 103 -2.25 -22.46 13.96
C GLU A 103 -2.80 -22.34 12.54
N LYS A 104 -2.24 -23.14 11.64
CA LYS A 104 -2.58 -23.19 10.22
C LYS A 104 -3.97 -23.83 10.07
N THR A 105 -5.03 -23.03 10.03
CA THR A 105 -6.37 -23.53 9.70
C THR A 105 -6.65 -23.35 8.22
N ASP A 106 -6.11 -24.26 7.40
CA ASP A 106 -6.56 -24.47 6.03
C ASP A 106 -6.90 -25.95 5.85
N GLU A 107 -8.05 -26.36 6.39
CA GLU A 107 -8.74 -27.55 5.89
C GLU A 107 -9.82 -27.10 4.90
N VAL A 108 -9.46 -27.07 3.62
CA VAL A 108 -10.43 -27.06 2.52
C VAL A 108 -10.86 -28.51 2.31
N MET A 109 -12.00 -28.90 2.87
CA MET A 109 -12.60 -30.22 2.66
C MET A 109 -13.26 -30.30 1.27
N ALA A 110 -12.91 -31.34 0.51
CA ALA A 110 -13.67 -31.80 -0.65
C ALA A 110 -14.43 -33.10 -0.31
N GLU A 111 -15.74 -33.06 -0.54
CA GLU A 111 -16.76 -34.12 -0.80
C GLU A 111 -16.78 -35.43 0.04
N ASP A 112 -17.83 -35.63 0.85
CA ASP A 112 -18.91 -36.63 0.64
C ASP A 112 -19.74 -36.94 1.93
N GLY A 113 -21.07 -36.75 1.89
CA GLY A 113 -22.04 -37.34 2.84
C GLY A 113 -23.26 -36.48 3.23
N PRO A 114 -24.51 -36.99 3.23
CA PRO A 114 -25.70 -36.23 3.56
C PRO A 114 -25.87 -36.14 5.09
N GLY A 115 -25.22 -35.14 5.68
CA GLY A 115 -25.32 -34.82 7.11
C GLY A 115 -25.11 -33.32 7.31
N ASN A 116 -25.95 -32.51 6.68
CA ASN A 116 -25.79 -31.07 6.57
C ASN A 116 -26.04 -30.35 7.90
N SER A 117 -24.97 -30.11 8.66
CA SER A 117 -24.87 -28.96 9.57
C SER A 117 -23.87 -27.99 8.95
N THR A 118 -24.34 -27.14 8.04
CA THR A 118 -23.55 -26.08 7.41
C THR A 118 -23.02 -25.14 8.50
N LYS A 119 -21.77 -25.29 8.91
CA LYS A 119 -21.13 -24.32 9.80
C LYS A 119 -21.02 -23.00 9.05
N MET A 120 -21.69 -21.96 9.53
CA MET A 120 -21.52 -20.59 9.03
C MET A 120 -20.08 -20.12 9.28
N PHE A 121 -19.54 -19.33 8.36
CA PHE A 121 -18.22 -18.73 8.52
C PHE A 121 -18.17 -17.83 9.76
N GLN A 122 -17.07 -17.91 10.51
CA GLN A 122 -16.79 -17.08 11.68
C GLN A 122 -15.29 -16.78 11.75
N PHE A 123 -14.92 -15.61 12.27
CA PHE A 123 -13.52 -15.30 12.58
C PHE A 123 -13.04 -16.03 13.84
N SER A 124 -11.74 -16.22 13.95
CA SER A 124 -11.08 -16.62 15.20
C SER A 124 -11.34 -15.57 16.30
N ALA A 125 -11.44 -16.03 17.55
CA ALA A 125 -11.69 -15.13 18.69
C ALA A 125 -10.51 -14.19 19.01
N GLU A 126 -9.29 -14.61 18.64
CA GLU A 126 -8.04 -13.86 18.80
C GLU A 126 -7.30 -13.83 17.44
N PRO A 127 -6.43 -12.82 17.23
CA PRO A 127 -6.09 -11.72 18.13
C PRO A 127 -7.16 -10.62 18.18
N THR A 128 -7.39 -10.01 19.35
CA THR A 128 -8.18 -8.77 19.45
C THR A 128 -7.48 -7.57 18.80
N LEU A 129 -8.22 -6.48 18.53
CA LEU A 129 -7.62 -5.23 18.03
C LEU A 129 -6.54 -4.66 18.97
N GLU A 130 -6.71 -4.80 20.29
CA GLU A 130 -5.70 -4.38 21.27
C GLU A 130 -4.46 -5.28 21.19
N HIS A 131 -4.64 -6.59 20.98
CA HIS A 131 -3.55 -7.51 20.76
C HIS A 131 -2.78 -7.16 19.47
N ILE A 132 -3.45 -6.88 18.36
CA ILE A 132 -2.81 -6.42 17.12
C ILE A 132 -2.05 -5.09 17.35
N ARG A 133 -2.67 -4.14 18.05
CA ARG A 133 -2.06 -2.83 18.38
C ARG A 133 -0.75 -3.01 19.15
N SER A 134 -0.77 -3.85 20.18
CA SER A 134 0.41 -4.14 21.00
C SER A 134 1.52 -4.87 20.24
N LEU A 135 1.19 -5.87 19.42
CA LEU A 135 2.15 -6.58 18.55
C LEU A 135 2.83 -5.63 17.56
N HIS A 136 2.04 -4.81 16.85
CA HIS A 136 2.59 -3.83 15.91
C HIS A 136 3.45 -2.76 16.61
N SER A 137 3.01 -2.28 17.78
CA SER A 137 3.79 -1.31 18.57
C SER A 137 5.13 -1.89 19.02
N ALA A 138 5.16 -3.15 19.47
CA ALA A 138 6.39 -3.84 19.85
C ALA A 138 7.33 -3.98 18.65
N PHE A 139 6.82 -4.48 17.53
CA PHE A 139 7.56 -4.61 16.27
C PHE A 139 8.19 -3.29 15.80
N SER A 140 7.42 -2.19 15.86
CA SER A 140 7.88 -0.86 15.48
C SER A 140 8.94 -0.30 16.44
N THR A 141 8.78 -0.56 17.74
CA THR A 141 9.69 -0.09 18.80
C THR A 141 11.04 -0.77 18.69
N GLU A 142 11.05 -2.10 18.52
CA GLU A 142 12.27 -2.90 18.33
C GLU A 142 13.13 -2.37 17.17
N ARG A 143 12.48 -1.90 16.10
CA ARG A 143 13.14 -1.38 14.90
C ARG A 143 13.41 0.13 14.94
N GLY A 144 12.99 0.83 16.00
CA GLY A 144 13.12 2.29 16.10
C GLY A 144 12.33 3.05 15.03
N TRP A 145 11.23 2.47 14.53
CA TRP A 145 10.44 3.02 13.42
C TRP A 145 9.43 4.08 13.83
N GLY A 146 9.30 4.36 15.14
CA GLY A 146 8.39 5.39 15.65
C GLY A 146 8.53 6.77 14.98
N LYS A 147 9.72 7.14 14.51
CA LYS A 147 9.96 8.39 13.76
C LYS A 147 9.25 8.45 12.40
N TYR A 148 9.03 7.30 11.76
CA TYR A 148 8.39 7.21 10.45
C TYR A 148 6.86 7.06 10.57
N HIS A 149 6.36 6.59 11.71
CA HIS A 149 4.95 6.36 11.99
C HIS A 149 4.21 7.64 12.43
N GLN A 150 4.31 8.70 11.61
CA GLN A 150 3.46 9.88 11.74
C GLN A 150 2.08 9.59 11.13
N PRO A 151 0.98 10.18 11.63
CA PRO A 151 -0.38 9.87 11.16
C PRO A 151 -0.55 9.96 9.63
N ARG A 152 0.02 10.99 8.99
CA ARG A 152 -0.03 11.12 7.52
C ARG A 152 0.67 9.97 6.80
N ASN A 153 1.81 9.51 7.32
CA ASN A 153 2.57 8.44 6.67
C ASN A 153 1.84 7.10 6.79
N LEU A 154 1.26 6.82 7.96
CA LEU A 154 0.43 5.63 8.18
C LEU A 154 -0.82 5.65 7.30
N LEU A 155 -1.45 6.81 7.13
CA LEU A 155 -2.58 6.95 6.20
C LEU A 155 -2.17 6.66 4.75
N LEU A 156 -1.00 7.13 4.31
CA LEU A 156 -0.52 6.88 2.95
C LEU A 156 -0.15 5.41 2.74
N ALA A 157 0.44 4.76 3.76
CA ALA A 157 0.69 3.32 3.73
C ALA A 157 -0.63 2.54 3.61
N LEU A 158 -1.62 2.84 4.47
CA LEU A 158 -2.96 2.26 4.42
C LEU A 158 -3.61 2.39 3.02
N VAL A 159 -3.49 3.55 2.37
CA VAL A 159 -4.01 3.74 1.00
C VAL A 159 -3.28 2.87 -0.02
N GLY A 160 -1.96 2.66 0.17
CA GLY A 160 -1.18 1.72 -0.62
C GLY A 160 -1.75 0.32 -0.56
N GLU A 161 -1.94 -0.22 0.66
CA GLU A 161 -2.42 -1.60 0.86
C GLU A 161 -3.87 -1.78 0.37
N VAL A 162 -4.72 -0.76 0.52
CA VAL A 162 -6.06 -0.78 -0.12
C VAL A 162 -5.96 -0.87 -1.65
N GLY A 163 -4.94 -0.25 -2.23
CA GLY A 163 -4.61 -0.39 -3.64
C GLY A 163 -4.16 -1.80 -4.00
N GLU A 164 -3.35 -2.45 -3.18
CA GLU A 164 -2.89 -3.82 -3.38
C GLU A 164 -4.06 -4.82 -3.30
N VAL A 165 -4.97 -4.67 -2.33
CA VAL A 165 -6.25 -5.39 -2.30
C VAL A 165 -7.00 -5.18 -3.62
N ALA A 166 -7.12 -3.94 -4.10
CA ALA A 166 -7.83 -3.66 -5.35
C ALA A 166 -7.16 -4.30 -6.58
N GLU A 167 -5.83 -4.40 -6.63
CA GLU A 167 -5.10 -5.05 -7.73
C GLU A 167 -5.49 -6.53 -7.90
N LEU A 168 -5.85 -7.23 -6.81
CA LEU A 168 -6.28 -8.63 -6.84
C LEU A 168 -7.66 -8.83 -7.53
N PHE A 169 -8.51 -7.81 -7.51
CA PHE A 169 -9.86 -7.86 -8.08
C PHE A 169 -9.99 -7.15 -9.43
N GLN A 170 -9.07 -6.24 -9.79
CA GLN A 170 -9.26 -5.28 -10.89
C GLN A 170 -9.60 -5.88 -12.26
N TRP A 171 -9.18 -7.13 -12.55
CA TRP A 171 -9.43 -7.81 -13.83
C TRP A 171 -10.45 -8.94 -13.74
N ARG A 172 -11.10 -9.11 -12.59
CA ARG A 172 -12.16 -10.11 -12.40
C ARG A 172 -13.52 -9.49 -12.71
N THR A 173 -14.42 -10.27 -13.31
CA THR A 173 -15.77 -9.83 -13.66
C THR A 173 -16.71 -10.00 -12.47
N GLU A 174 -17.22 -11.22 -12.28
CA GLU A 174 -18.04 -11.58 -11.13
C GLU A 174 -17.18 -12.39 -10.17
N VAL A 175 -17.16 -11.97 -8.91
CA VAL A 175 -16.45 -12.67 -7.84
C VAL A 175 -17.49 -13.17 -6.84
N PRO A 176 -17.90 -14.45 -6.94
CA PRO A 176 -18.86 -15.05 -6.02
C PRO A 176 -18.30 -15.16 -4.59
N GLU A 177 -19.22 -15.21 -3.62
CA GLU A 177 -18.90 -15.44 -2.20
C GLU A 177 -18.07 -16.73 -2.04
N GLY A 178 -17.12 -16.71 -1.11
CA GLY A 178 -16.22 -17.83 -0.88
C GLY A 178 -15.10 -18.00 -1.93
N LEU A 179 -15.08 -17.15 -2.96
CA LEU A 179 -14.03 -17.09 -3.99
C LEU A 179 -13.77 -18.40 -4.75
N PRO A 180 -14.80 -19.18 -5.16
CA PRO A 180 -14.58 -20.40 -5.93
C PRO A 180 -13.77 -20.11 -7.20
N GLY A 181 -12.80 -20.98 -7.49
CA GLY A 181 -11.85 -20.81 -8.61
C GLY A 181 -10.62 -19.95 -8.31
N TRP A 182 -10.50 -19.36 -7.11
CA TRP A 182 -9.24 -18.79 -6.65
C TRP A 182 -8.31 -19.89 -6.16
N THR A 183 -7.07 -19.84 -6.62
CA THR A 183 -5.97 -20.69 -6.17
C THR A 183 -5.59 -20.38 -4.72
N ALA A 184 -4.88 -21.30 -4.07
CA ALA A 184 -4.39 -21.10 -2.70
C ALA A 184 -3.52 -19.84 -2.59
N SER A 185 -2.61 -19.62 -3.55
CA SER A 185 -1.74 -18.44 -3.57
C SER A 185 -2.50 -17.13 -3.73
N GLU A 186 -3.59 -17.10 -4.52
CA GLU A 186 -4.42 -15.89 -4.64
C GLU A 186 -5.20 -15.59 -3.36
N ARG A 187 -5.61 -16.63 -2.62
CA ARG A 187 -6.28 -16.49 -1.32
C ARG A 187 -5.31 -16.03 -0.23
N GLU A 188 -4.09 -16.54 -0.25
CA GLU A 188 -3.00 -16.11 0.63
C GLU A 188 -2.67 -14.64 0.37
N ALA A 189 -2.46 -14.25 -0.88
CA ALA A 189 -2.24 -12.85 -1.24
C ALA A 189 -3.39 -11.95 -0.76
N LEU A 190 -4.65 -12.36 -0.94
CA LEU A 190 -5.78 -11.59 -0.41
C LEU A 190 -5.76 -11.48 1.11
N SER A 191 -5.41 -12.57 1.81
CA SER A 191 -5.29 -12.58 3.26
C SER A 191 -4.21 -11.63 3.74
N ASP A 192 -3.06 -11.59 3.07
CA ASP A 192 -1.95 -10.71 3.38
C ASP A 192 -2.34 -9.24 3.20
N GLU A 193 -2.87 -8.87 2.03
CA GLU A 193 -3.23 -7.47 1.76
C GLU A 193 -4.36 -6.97 2.67
N LEU A 194 -5.35 -7.81 3.01
CA LEU A 194 -6.38 -7.48 3.99
C LEU A 194 -5.80 -7.29 5.40
N SER A 195 -4.79 -8.09 5.76
CA SER A 195 -4.10 -7.99 7.04
C SER A 195 -3.28 -6.71 7.13
N ASP A 196 -2.59 -6.32 6.06
CA ASP A 196 -1.81 -5.08 6.01
C ASP A 196 -2.70 -3.84 6.13
N VAL A 197 -3.86 -3.83 5.46
CA VAL A 197 -4.89 -2.79 5.65
C VAL A 197 -5.31 -2.69 7.12
N LEU A 198 -5.58 -3.83 7.78
CA LEU A 198 -5.98 -3.86 9.19
C LEU A 198 -4.85 -3.34 10.10
N ILE A 199 -3.62 -3.78 9.89
CA ILE A 199 -2.45 -3.40 10.70
C ILE A 199 -2.22 -1.89 10.63
N TYR A 200 -2.21 -1.30 9.43
CA TYR A 200 -2.02 0.15 9.30
C TYR A 200 -3.21 0.96 9.82
N LEU A 201 -4.44 0.45 9.71
CA LEU A 201 -5.60 1.10 10.31
C LEU A 201 -5.49 1.14 11.85
N VAL A 202 -5.11 0.02 12.47
CA VAL A 202 -4.89 -0.06 13.92
C VAL A 202 -3.74 0.86 14.34
N ALA A 203 -2.62 0.84 13.62
CA ALA A 203 -1.48 1.70 13.88
C ALA A 203 -1.84 3.20 13.77
N LEU A 204 -2.64 3.57 12.77
CA LEU A 204 -3.12 4.94 12.60
C LEU A 204 -4.03 5.36 13.75
N ALA A 205 -4.94 4.48 14.20
CA ALA A 205 -5.80 4.74 15.34
C ALA A 205 -4.99 4.92 16.64
N ASP A 206 -3.99 4.08 16.88
CA ASP A 206 -3.06 4.20 18.01
C ASP A 206 -2.34 5.56 18.01
N LYS A 207 -1.78 5.96 16.87
CA LYS A 207 -1.11 7.28 16.74
C LYS A 207 -2.05 8.47 16.85
N CYS A 208 -3.33 8.29 16.55
CA CYS A 208 -4.35 9.33 16.70
C CYS A 208 -5.05 9.29 18.07
N HIS A 209 -4.68 8.37 18.97
CA HIS A 209 -5.36 8.13 20.25
C HIS A 209 -6.86 7.89 20.10
N VAL A 210 -7.25 7.12 19.09
CA VAL A 210 -8.62 6.71 18.85
C VAL A 210 -8.81 5.29 19.37
N ASP A 211 -9.69 5.13 20.37
CA ASP A 211 -10.21 3.82 20.76
C ASP A 211 -11.09 3.27 19.62
N LEU A 212 -10.45 2.49 18.75
CA LEU A 212 -11.02 1.98 17.50
C LEU A 212 -12.20 1.02 17.74
N PRO A 213 -12.14 0.02 18.65
CA PRO A 213 -13.30 -0.80 18.99
C PRO A 213 -14.52 0.04 19.39
N SER A 214 -14.36 0.97 20.34
CA SER A 214 -15.46 1.81 20.81
C SER A 214 -15.95 2.77 19.71
N ALA A 215 -15.06 3.29 18.86
CA ALA A 215 -15.43 4.13 17.73
C ALA A 215 -16.27 3.37 16.69
N ALA A 216 -15.92 2.12 16.40
CA ALA A 216 -16.68 1.25 15.51
C ALA A 216 -18.09 0.97 16.06
N LEU A 217 -18.20 0.61 17.35
CA LEU A 217 -19.50 0.39 18.01
C LEU A 217 -20.40 1.63 17.92
N ARG A 218 -19.87 2.83 18.24
CA ARG A 218 -20.62 4.09 18.10
C ARG A 218 -21.03 4.35 16.65
N LYS A 219 -20.19 4.00 15.67
CA LYS A 219 -20.50 4.18 14.25
C LYS A 219 -21.61 3.23 13.78
N ILE A 220 -21.61 1.99 14.24
CA ILE A 220 -22.66 1.00 13.96
C ILE A 220 -24.00 1.48 14.53
N GLN A 221 -24.04 1.95 15.78
CA GLN A 221 -25.26 2.54 16.36
C GLN A 221 -25.78 3.73 15.54
N LYS A 222 -24.90 4.63 15.11
CA LYS A 222 -25.27 5.73 14.20
C LYS A 222 -25.80 5.23 12.85
N ASN A 223 -25.27 4.13 12.33
CA ASN A 223 -25.75 3.54 11.08
C ASN A 223 -27.15 2.93 11.23
N HIS A 224 -27.47 2.27 12.35
CA HIS A 224 -28.82 1.77 12.62
C HIS A 224 -29.87 2.88 12.61
N LEU A 225 -29.55 4.03 13.21
CA LEU A 225 -30.45 5.19 13.20
C LEU A 225 -30.58 5.81 11.80
N LYS A 226 -29.49 5.80 11.03
CA LYS A 226 -29.43 6.38 9.67
C LYS A 226 -30.11 5.51 8.62
N TYR A 227 -30.14 4.19 8.80
CA TYR A 227 -30.72 3.21 7.88
C TYR A 227 -31.63 2.23 8.64
N PRO A 228 -32.83 2.66 9.07
CA PRO A 228 -33.78 1.78 9.74
C PRO A 228 -34.20 0.62 8.84
N ALA A 229 -34.17 -0.62 9.34
CA ALA A 229 -34.45 -1.82 8.54
C ALA A 229 -35.80 -1.74 7.79
N GLU A 230 -36.83 -1.23 8.45
CA GLU A 230 -38.17 -1.04 7.88
C GLU A 230 -38.20 -0.12 6.65
N LYS A 231 -37.23 0.78 6.51
CA LYS A 231 -37.14 1.75 5.40
C LYS A 231 -36.21 1.33 4.28
N VAL A 232 -35.26 0.42 4.56
CA VAL A 232 -34.16 0.09 3.64
C VAL A 232 -34.11 -1.40 3.26
N TYR A 233 -35.05 -2.22 3.76
CA TYR A 233 -35.12 -3.63 3.41
C TYR A 233 -35.18 -3.83 1.89
N GLY A 234 -34.18 -4.52 1.33
CA GLY A 234 -34.05 -4.75 -0.12
C GLY A 234 -33.68 -3.51 -0.95
N SER A 235 -33.29 -2.39 -0.35
CA SER A 235 -32.95 -1.15 -1.05
C SER A 235 -31.55 -0.65 -0.71
N SER A 236 -30.70 -0.45 -1.72
CA SER A 236 -29.37 0.17 -1.58
C SER A 236 -29.39 1.70 -1.72
N LYS A 237 -30.59 2.31 -1.73
CA LYS A 237 -30.76 3.76 -1.91
C LYS A 237 -30.06 4.55 -0.80
N LYS A 238 -29.53 5.72 -1.15
CA LYS A 238 -28.95 6.60 -0.13
C LYS A 238 -30.04 7.13 0.79
N TYR A 239 -29.69 7.37 2.06
CA TYR A 239 -30.61 7.90 3.07
C TYR A 239 -31.30 9.23 2.71
N THR A 240 -30.75 9.95 1.72
CA THR A 240 -31.32 11.17 1.15
C THR A 240 -32.51 10.93 0.20
N GLU A 241 -32.83 9.66 -0.09
CA GLU A 241 -33.85 9.26 -1.08
C GLU A 241 -35.05 8.54 -0.46
N TYR A 242 -35.09 8.36 0.86
CA TYR A 242 -36.26 7.82 1.57
C TYR A 242 -37.18 8.98 1.99
N GLN A 243 -38.25 9.22 1.24
CA GLN A 243 -39.42 9.97 1.73
C GLN A 243 -40.48 9.00 2.22
#